data_AF-A0A3D0Z4F8-F1
#
_entry.id   AF-A0A3D0Z4F8-F1
#
_cell.length_a   1.000
_cell.length_b   1.000
_cell.length_c   1.000
_cell.angle_alpha   90.00
_cell.angle_beta   90.00
_cell.angle_gamma   90.00
#
_symmetry.space_group_name_H-M   'P 1'
#
loop_
_entity.id
_entity.type
_entity.pdbx_description
1 polymer ?
#
loop_
_entity_poly.entity_id
_entity_poly.type
_entity_poly.pdbx_seq_one_letter_code
_entity_poly.pdbx_strand_id
1 'polypeptide(L)'
;KESMCFDAEGGGLICEDCGDLADKKLLPKGVLAAMRHILSAQAKKLFSFTLPRETLERLALVCEDYTLLQTGRAFKSLEFYKEIRRNI
;
A
#
# COMPACT_ATOMS: atom_id res chain seq x y z
N LYS A 1 5.92 -12.11 -17.56
CA LYS A 1 5.97 -11.87 -16.09
C LYS A 1 5.01 -10.71 -15.85
N GLU A 2 3.89 -10.93 -15.18
CA GLU A 2 2.93 -9.83 -14.94
C GLU A 2 3.34 -9.08 -13.67
N SER A 3 4.05 -7.98 -13.86
CA SER A 3 4.41 -7.02 -12.82
C SER A 3 3.42 -5.86 -12.87
N MET A 4 2.87 -5.51 -11.71
CA MET A 4 1.88 -4.43 -11.57
C MET A 4 2.47 -3.34 -10.70
N CYS A 5 2.19 -2.10 -11.06
CA CYS A 5 2.52 -0.92 -10.27
C CYS A 5 1.24 -0.34 -9.65
N PHE A 6 1.37 0.27 -8.49
CA PHE A 6 0.31 1.06 -7.89
C PHE A 6 0.47 2.52 -8.27
N ASP A 7 -0.59 3.09 -8.84
CA ASP A 7 -0.75 4.52 -9.06
C ASP A 7 -1.56 5.09 -7.89
N ALA A 8 -0.87 5.79 -6.99
CA ALA A 8 -1.51 6.38 -5.82
C ALA A 8 -2.39 7.57 -6.19
N GLU A 9 -2.07 8.30 -7.26
CA GLU A 9 -2.80 9.48 -7.71
C GLU A 9 -4.11 9.06 -8.37
N GLY A 10 -4.03 8.15 -9.35
CA GLY A 10 -5.20 7.56 -9.99
C GLY A 10 -5.96 6.56 -9.12
N GLY A 11 -5.37 6.09 -8.01
CA GLY A 11 -5.96 5.11 -7.09
C GLY A 11 -6.15 3.73 -7.71
N GLY A 12 -5.27 3.33 -8.60
CA GLY A 12 -5.42 2.14 -9.44
C GLY A 12 -4.16 1.33 -9.64
N LEU A 13 -4.29 0.24 -10.39
CA LEU A 13 -3.19 -0.61 -10.81
C LEU A 13 -2.86 -0.32 -12.28
N ILE A 14 -1.57 -0.24 -12.58
CA ILE A 14 -1.07 -0.02 -13.94
C ILE A 14 -0.05 -1.10 -14.27
N CYS A 15 -0.14 -1.66 -15.47
CA CYS A 15 0.85 -2.61 -15.96
C CYS A 15 2.16 -1.90 -16.31
N GLU A 16 3.30 -2.59 -16.28
CA GLU A 16 4.59 -1.98 -16.64
C GLU A 16 4.59 -1.37 -18.06
N ASP A 17 3.82 -1.95 -18.99
CA ASP A 17 3.71 -1.45 -20.37
C ASP A 17 2.76 -0.25 -20.51
N CYS A 18 1.94 0.02 -19.50
CA CYS A 18 0.77 0.89 -19.59
C CYS A 18 1.01 2.33 -19.13
N GLY A 19 2.17 2.67 -18.58
CA GLY A 19 2.44 4.08 -18.30
C GLY A 19 3.79 4.39 -17.68
N ASP A 20 4.04 5.69 -17.52
CA ASP A 20 5.30 6.23 -17.02
C ASP A 20 5.58 5.75 -15.60
N LEU A 21 6.80 5.25 -15.35
CA LEU A 21 7.18 4.60 -14.09
C LEU A 21 7.70 5.59 -13.03
N ALA A 22 7.91 6.86 -13.40
CA ALA A 22 8.60 7.85 -12.56
C ALA A 22 8.07 7.93 -11.12
N ASP A 23 6.76 7.93 -10.93
CA ASP A 23 6.11 8.07 -9.61
C ASP A 23 5.35 6.81 -9.15
N LYS A 24 5.50 5.69 -9.86
CA LYS A 24 4.73 4.47 -9.61
C LYS A 24 5.50 3.46 -8.78
N LYS A 25 4.81 2.81 -7.85
CA LYS A 25 5.42 1.79 -6.98
C LYS A 25 5.19 0.40 -7.52
N LEU A 26 6.26 -0.28 -7.95
CA LEU A 26 6.20 -1.71 -8.26
C LEU A 26 5.67 -2.47 -7.04
N LEU A 27 4.66 -3.31 -7.26
CA LEU A 27 4.04 -4.14 -6.23
C LEU A 27 4.61 -5.56 -6.25
N PRO A 28 5.16 -6.04 -5.13
CA PRO A 28 5.36 -7.46 -4.94
C PRO A 28 4.03 -8.22 -5.08
N LYS A 29 4.07 -9.42 -5.66
CA LYS A 29 2.86 -10.26 -5.84
C LYS A 29 2.05 -10.46 -4.55
N GLY A 30 2.74 -10.59 -3.42
CA GLY A 30 2.10 -10.73 -2.11
C GLY A 30 1.34 -9.48 -1.67
N VAL A 31 1.84 -8.27 -1.98
CA VAL A 31 1.12 -7.02 -1.71
C VAL A 31 -0.17 -6.96 -2.52
N LEU A 32 -0.09 -7.26 -3.82
CA LEU A 32 -1.27 -7.26 -4.68
C LEU A 32 -2.31 -8.31 -4.26
N ALA A 33 -1.87 -9.49 -3.84
CA ALA A 33 -2.77 -10.52 -3.30
C ALA A 33 -3.45 -10.05 -2.01
N ALA A 34 -2.71 -9.43 -1.09
CA ALA A 34 -3.26 -8.90 0.15
C ALA A 34 -4.25 -7.75 -0.09
N MET A 35 -3.96 -6.82 -1.00
CA MET A 35 -4.90 -5.75 -1.37
C MET A 35 -6.21 -6.33 -1.92
N ARG A 36 -6.13 -7.31 -2.82
CA ARG A 36 -7.32 -8.00 -3.37
C ARG A 36 -8.12 -8.72 -2.28
N HIS A 37 -7.43 -9.37 -1.33
CA HIS A 37 -8.08 -9.98 -0.17
C HIS A 37 -8.81 -8.94 0.68
N ILE A 38 -8.15 -7.83 1.04
CA ILE A 38 -8.74 -6.75 1.85
C ILE A 38 -10.00 -6.20 1.19
N LEU A 39 -9.99 -5.96 -0.13
CA LEU A 39 -11.13 -5.38 -0.84
C LEU A 39 -12.30 -6.35 -1.05
N SER A 40 -12.06 -7.67 -1.06
CA SER A 40 -13.08 -8.69 -1.33
C SER A 40 -13.53 -9.47 -0.08
N ALA A 41 -12.78 -9.40 1.02
CA ALA A 41 -13.08 -10.12 2.24
C ALA A 41 -14.24 -9.46 3.01
N GLN A 42 -14.98 -10.29 3.74
CA GLN A 42 -15.90 -9.80 4.77
C GLN A 42 -15.12 -9.01 5.83
N ALA A 43 -15.74 -7.97 6.41
CA ALA A 43 -15.10 -7.08 7.40
C ALA A 43 -14.36 -7.84 8.53
N LYS A 44 -14.94 -8.94 9.04
CA LYS A 44 -14.33 -9.78 10.09
C LYS A 44 -13.08 -10.56 9.65
N LYS A 45 -12.78 -10.60 8.35
CA LYS A 45 -11.66 -11.34 7.72
C LYS A 45 -10.66 -10.44 7.02
N LEU A 46 -10.77 -9.11 7.15
CA LEU A 46 -9.89 -8.16 6.45
C LEU A 46 -8.39 -8.46 6.70
N PHE A 47 -8.04 -8.82 7.94
CA PHE A 47 -6.67 -9.14 8.34
C PHE A 47 -6.35 -10.64 8.37
N SER A 48 -7.23 -11.49 7.82
CA SER A 48 -7.04 -12.95 7.79
C SER A 48 -6.11 -13.39 6.66
N PHE A 49 -4.88 -12.89 6.66
CA PHE A 49 -3.81 -13.28 5.75
C PHE A 49 -2.45 -13.23 6.45
N THR A 50 -1.45 -13.88 5.87
CA THR A 50 -0.07 -13.85 6.38
C THR A 50 0.86 -13.39 5.27
N LEU A 51 1.76 -12.46 5.59
CA LEU A 51 2.79 -11.95 4.70
C LEU A 51 4.16 -12.00 5.39
N PRO A 52 5.25 -12.24 4.64
CA PRO A 52 6.59 -11.95 5.11
C PRO A 52 6.71 -10.47 5.51
N ARG A 53 7.55 -10.18 6.51
CA ARG A 53 7.71 -8.84 7.08
C ARG A 53 7.98 -7.76 6.02
N GLU A 54 8.92 -8.03 5.10
CA GLU A 54 9.26 -7.11 3.99
C GLU A 54 8.05 -6.78 3.09
N THR A 55 7.17 -7.76 2.85
CA THR A 55 5.99 -7.59 2.01
C THR A 55 4.90 -6.83 2.76
N LEU A 56 4.77 -7.07 4.07
CA LEU A 56 3.87 -6.32 4.94
C LEU A 56 4.27 -4.85 5.06
N GLU A 57 5.57 -4.57 5.21
CA GLU A 57 6.10 -3.19 5.22
C GLU A 57 5.82 -2.49 3.89
N ARG A 58 5.98 -3.20 2.76
CA ARG A 58 5.63 -2.65 1.44
C ARG A 58 4.12 -2.36 1.30
N LEU A 59 3.26 -3.23 1.79
CA LEU A 59 1.81 -3.01 1.82
C LEU A 59 1.46 -1.76 2.67
N ALA A 60 2.05 -1.64 3.86
CA ALA A 60 1.84 -0.50 4.75
C ALA A 60 2.21 0.83 4.08
N LEU A 61 3.38 0.89 3.41
CA LEU A 61 3.83 2.07 2.68
C LEU A 61 2.88 2.46 1.54
N VAL A 62 2.36 1.49 0.78
CA VAL A 62 1.42 1.78 -0.32
C VAL A 62 0.10 2.32 0.23
N CYS A 63 -0.45 1.69 1.27
CA CYS A 63 -1.69 2.14 1.89
C CYS A 63 -1.57 3.52 2.52
N GLU A 64 -0.45 3.80 3.18
CA GLU A 64 -0.20 5.10 3.81
C GLU A 64 -0.09 6.22 2.77
N ASP A 65 0.76 6.05 1.76
CA ASP A 65 0.92 7.04 0.68
C ASP A 65 -0.40 7.30 -0.03
N TYR A 66 -1.15 6.26 -0.35
CA TYR A 66 -2.48 6.40 -0.97
C TYR A 66 -3.42 7.20 -0.07
N THR A 67 -3.45 6.89 1.23
CA THR A 67 -4.33 7.58 2.18
C THR A 67 -3.94 9.04 2.33
N LEU A 68 -2.65 9.36 2.44
CA LEU A 68 -2.15 10.73 2.55
C LEU A 68 -2.46 11.53 1.28
N LEU A 69 -2.21 10.95 0.11
CA LEU A 69 -2.43 11.62 -1.17
C LEU A 69 -3.92 11.89 -1.42
N GLN A 70 -4.78 10.89 -1.26
CA GLN A 70 -6.23 11.02 -1.55
C GLN A 70 -6.96 11.89 -0.53
N THR A 71 -6.47 11.96 0.71
CA THR A 71 -7.08 12.84 1.72
C THR A 71 -6.52 14.26 1.69
N GLY A 72 -5.41 14.50 0.99
CA GLY A 72 -4.77 15.81 0.86
C GLY A 72 -4.33 16.42 2.19
N ARG A 73 -4.19 15.61 3.26
CA ARG A 73 -3.88 16.11 4.61
C ARG A 73 -2.87 15.24 5.33
N ALA A 74 -2.06 15.89 6.16
CA ALA A 74 -1.22 15.22 7.14
C ALA A 74 -2.03 14.84 8.39
N PHE A 75 -1.72 13.69 8.99
CA PHE A 75 -2.33 13.22 10.23
C PHE A 75 -1.34 13.40 11.39
N LYS A 76 -1.59 14.37 12.29
CA LYS A 76 -0.72 14.61 13.45
C LYS A 76 -0.52 13.36 14.33
N SER A 77 -1.55 12.53 14.44
CA SER A 77 -1.48 11.25 15.17
C SER A 77 -0.56 10.23 14.49
N LEU A 78 -0.50 10.21 13.16
CA LEU A 78 0.43 9.36 12.41
C LEU A 78 1.87 9.83 12.59
N GLU A 79 2.11 11.14 12.52
CA GLU A 79 3.44 11.72 12.75
C GLU A 79 3.95 11.39 14.15
N PHE A 80 3.12 11.60 15.17
CA PHE A 80 3.44 11.25 16.56
C PHE A 80 3.72 9.75 16.73
N TYR A 81 2.91 8.88 16.12
CA TYR A 81 3.14 7.43 16.15
C TYR A 81 4.50 7.06 15.55
N LYS A 82 4.87 7.67 14.42
CA LYS A 82 6.17 7.44 13.76
C LYS A 82 7.33 8.01 14.56
N GLU A 83 7.13 9.08 15.31
CA GLU A 83 8.13 9.65 16.22
C GLU A 83 8.44 8.66 17.34
N ILE A 84 7.42 8.13 18.02
CA ILE A 84 7.59 7.12 19.07
C ILE A 84 8.30 5.88 18.50
N ARG A 85 7.85 5.38 17.35
CA ARG A 85 8.43 4.19 16.68
C ARG A 85 9.90 4.36 16.30
N ARG A 86 10.40 5.58 16.09
CA ARG A 86 11.81 5.87 15.77
C ARG A 86 12.69 5.94 17.02
N ASN A 87 12.10 6.20 18.19
CA ASN A 87 12.79 6.43 19.46
C ASN A 87 12.84 5.19 20.37
N ILE A 88 12.37 4.04 19.88
CA ILE A 88 12.43 2.72 20.53
C ILE A 88 13.21 1.78 19.62
#